data_AF-C0E232-F1
#
_entry.id   AF-C0E232-F1
#
_cell.length_a   1.000
_cell.length_b   1.000
_cell.length_c   1.000
_cell.angle_alpha   90.00
_cell.angle_beta   90.00
_cell.angle_gamma   90.00
#
_symmetry.space_group_name_H-M   'P 1'
#
loop_
_entity.id
_entity.type
_entity.pdbx_description
1 polymer ?
#
loop_
_entity_poly.entity_id
_entity_poly.type
_entity_poly.pdbx_seq_one_letter_code
_entity_poly.pdbx_strand_id
1 'polypeptide(L)' 'MLKKIRPGALDEIAYSIGAKNDQELADFLGVTATELEGIRYRGVNVIQAADILRRREAYLRAVELLDVAAS' A
#
# COMPACT_ATOMS: atom_id res chain seq x y z
N MET A 1 -18.54 7.74 2.41
CA MET A 1 -17.90 9.04 2.07
C MET A 1 -16.41 8.79 1.82
N LEU A 2 -15.86 9.32 0.74
CA LEU A 2 -14.42 9.25 0.47
C LEU A 2 -13.69 10.31 1.31
N LYS A 3 -12.51 9.95 1.81
CA LYS A 3 -11.58 10.84 2.50
C LYS A 3 -10.26 10.84 1.76
N LYS A 4 -9.66 12.01 1.60
CA LYS A 4 -8.31 12.10 1.03
C LYS A 4 -7.33 11.32 1.91
N ILE A 5 -6.47 10.56 1.27
CA ILE A 5 -5.31 9.97 1.94
C ILE A 5 -4.38 11.12 2.37
N ARG A 6 -3.73 10.97 3.54
CA ARG A 6 -2.72 11.91 4.00
C ARG A 6 -1.64 12.06 2.92
N PRO A 7 -1.23 13.29 2.56
CA PRO A 7 -0.11 13.50 1.63
C PRO A 7 1.11 12.67 2.03
N GLY A 8 1.75 12.01 1.06
CA GLY A 8 2.92 11.16 1.28
C GLY A 8 2.63 9.75 1.81
N ALA A 9 1.40 9.42 2.25
CA ALA A 9 1.16 8.10 2.83
C ALA A 9 1.29 6.94 1.82
N LEU A 10 0.95 7.16 0.55
CA LEU A 10 1.21 6.16 -0.50
C LEU A 10 2.70 6.00 -0.80
N ASP A 11 3.47 7.09 -0.74
CA ASP A 11 4.92 7.05 -0.94
C ASP A 11 5.62 6.35 0.22
N GLU A 12 5.15 6.56 1.46
CA GLU A 12 5.62 5.83 2.64
C GLU A 12 5.33 4.32 2.53
N ILE A 13 4.15 3.94 2.00
CA ILE A 13 3.81 2.54 1.74
C ILE A 13 4.76 1.98 0.68
N ALA A 14 4.91 2.66 -0.46
CA ALA A 14 5.81 2.25 -1.55
C ALA A 14 7.24 2.05 -1.05
N TYR A 15 7.76 3.00 -0.28
CA TYR A 15 9.09 2.91 0.32
C TYR A 15 9.20 1.68 1.25
N SER A 16 8.19 1.42 2.09
CA SER A 16 8.23 0.30 3.05
C SER A 16 8.18 -1.09 2.40
N ILE A 17 7.70 -1.18 1.16
CA ILE A 17 7.65 -2.44 0.40
C ILE A 17 8.72 -2.52 -0.71
N GLY A 18 9.56 -1.49 -0.83
CA GLY A 18 10.60 -1.41 -1.87
C GLY A 18 10.07 -1.20 -3.29
N ALA A 19 8.85 -0.68 -3.45
CA ALA A 19 8.28 -0.40 -4.77
C ALA A 19 9.01 0.78 -5.43
N LYS A 20 9.39 0.61 -6.70
CA LYS A 20 10.21 1.57 -7.47
C LYS A 20 9.38 2.49 -8.35
N ASN A 21 8.12 2.16 -8.56
CA ASN A 21 7.21 2.88 -9.43
C ASN A 21 5.76 2.61 -9.02
N ASP A 22 4.85 3.37 -9.61
CA ASP A 22 3.42 3.31 -9.31
C ASP A 22 2.78 1.98 -9.69
N GLN A 23 3.30 1.30 -10.72
CA GLN A 23 2.78 0.01 -11.14
C GLN A 23 3.03 -1.05 -10.07
N GLU A 24 4.24 -1.10 -9.51
CA GLU A 24 4.58 -2.03 -8.42
C GLU A 24 3.74 -1.76 -7.16
N LEU A 25 3.48 -0.48 -6.84
CA LEU A 25 2.57 -0.13 -5.74
C LEU A 25 1.13 -0.58 -6.03
N ALA A 26 0.64 -0.37 -7.25
CA ALA A 26 -0.70 -0.78 -7.66
C ALA A 26 -0.86 -2.31 -7.58
N ASP A 27 0.12 -3.05 -8.11
CA ASP A 27 0.16 -4.51 -8.08
C ASP A 27 0.14 -5.03 -6.64
N PHE A 28 0.96 -4.45 -5.75
CA PHE A 28 0.97 -4.79 -4.33
C PHE A 28 -0.40 -4.58 -3.65
N LEU A 29 -1.04 -3.44 -3.95
CA LEU A 29 -2.36 -3.12 -3.43
C LEU A 29 -3.49 -3.93 -4.09
N GLY A 30 -3.19 -4.68 -5.16
CA GLY A 30 -4.16 -5.46 -5.91
C GLY A 30 -5.16 -4.58 -6.67
N VAL A 31 -4.71 -3.44 -7.16
CA VAL A 31 -5.50 -2.46 -7.92
C VAL A 31 -4.79 -2.11 -9.23
N THR A 32 -5.50 -1.49 -10.15
CA THR A 32 -4.93 -0.94 -11.37
C THR A 32 -4.23 0.40 -11.12
N ALA A 33 -3.33 0.81 -12.02
CA ALA A 33 -2.72 2.15 -11.97
C ALA A 33 -3.76 3.28 -11.98
N THR A 34 -4.85 3.12 -12.76
CA THR A 34 -5.98 4.07 -12.80
C THR A 34 -6.70 4.17 -11.45
N GLU A 35 -6.90 3.04 -10.76
CA GLU A 35 -7.47 3.03 -9.42
C GLU A 35 -6.52 3.66 -8.40
N LEU A 36 -5.21 3.44 -8.53
CA LEU A 36 -4.20 4.10 -7.70
C LEU A 36 -4.22 5.63 -7.86
N GLU A 37 -4.37 6.14 -9.09
CA GLU A 37 -4.62 7.57 -9.31
C GLU A 37 -5.94 8.05 -8.67
N GLY A 38 -6.99 7.24 -8.78
CA GLY A 38 -8.26 7.48 -8.11
C GLY A 38 -8.09 7.63 -6.59
N ILE A 39 -7.32 6.73 -5.97
CA ILE A 39 -6.97 6.76 -4.56
C ILE A 39 -6.23 8.07 -4.20
N ARG A 40 -5.27 8.51 -5.02
CA ARG A 40 -4.51 9.76 -4.82
C ARG A 40 -5.38 11.01 -4.86
N TYR A 41 -6.20 11.13 -5.90
CA TYR A 41 -6.89 12.39 -6.19
C TYR A 41 -8.31 12.45 -5.62
N ARG A 42 -9.03 11.33 -5.61
CA ARG A 42 -10.43 11.23 -5.15
C ARG A 42 -10.55 10.73 -3.71
N GLY A 43 -9.50 10.07 -3.19
CA GLY A 43 -9.47 9.51 -1.86
C GLY A 43 -10.13 8.13 -1.75
N VAL A 44 -10.26 7.65 -0.52
CA VAL A 44 -10.72 6.29 -0.19
C VAL A 44 -11.77 6.31 0.91
N ASN A 45 -12.60 5.28 0.97
CA ASN A 45 -13.42 5.02 2.16
C ASN A 45 -12.61 4.28 3.24
N VAL A 46 -13.20 4.14 4.44
CA VAL A 46 -12.53 3.49 5.59
C VAL A 46 -12.19 2.02 5.31
N ILE A 47 -13.04 1.31 4.57
CA ILE A 47 -12.82 -0.11 4.23
C ILE A 47 -11.61 -0.26 3.31
N GLN A 48 -11.51 0.59 2.29
CA GLN A 48 -10.36 0.63 1.38
C GLN A 48 -9.07 1.03 2.12
N ALA A 49 -9.14 2.02 3.01
CA ALA A 49 -7.99 2.40 3.83
C ALA A 49 -7.52 1.25 4.73
N ALA A 50 -8.45 0.53 5.35
CA ALA A 50 -8.15 -0.64 6.17
C ALA A 50 -7.51 -1.77 5.35
N ASP A 51 -7.98 -2.02 4.12
CA ASP A 51 -7.40 -3.04 3.25
C ASP A 51 -5.96 -2.71 2.83
N ILE A 52 -5.69 -1.45 2.46
CA ILE A 52 -4.34 -0.97 2.15
C ILE A 52 -3.38 -1.22 3.32
N LEU A 53 -3.80 -0.84 4.54
CA LEU A 53 -2.98 -1.01 5.74
C LEU A 53 -2.77 -2.49 6.09
N ARG A 54 -3.82 -3.31 5.97
CA ARG A 54 -3.76 -4.76 6.21
C ARG A 54 -2.77 -5.44 5.28
N ARG A 55 -2.74 -5.08 3.99
CA ARG A 55 -1.78 -5.62 3.02
C ARG A 55 -0.34 -5.25 3.39
N ARG A 56 -0.10 -3.98 3.74
CA ARG A 56 1.22 -3.52 4.21
C ARG A 56 1.67 -4.29 5.44
N GLU A 57 0.82 -4.43 6.46
CA GLU A 57 1.17 -5.14 7.68
C GLU A 57 1.47 -6.62 7.43
N ALA A 58 0.66 -7.29 6.61
CA ALA A 58 0.90 -8.68 6.22
C ALA A 58 2.26 -8.87 5.52
N TYR A 59 2.62 -7.94 4.63
CA TYR A 59 3.92 -7.95 3.96
C TYR A 59 5.07 -7.78 4.95
N LEU A 60 5.01 -6.78 5.85
CA LEU A 60 6.07 -6.56 6.83
C LEU A 60 6.27 -7.76 7.76
N ARG A 61 5.18 -8.40 8.20
CA ARG A 61 5.25 -9.65 8.99
C ARG A 61 5.83 -10.81 8.19
N ALA A 62 5.53 -10.91 6.89
CA ALA A 62 6.11 -11.93 6.03
C ALA A 62 7.63 -11.72 5.86
N VAL A 63 8.08 -10.46 5.69
CA VAL A 63 9.50 -10.13 5.65
C VAL A 63 10.19 -10.51 6.96
N GLU A 64 9.62 -10.13 8.12
CA GLU A 64 10.15 -10.49 9.44
C GLU A 64 10.23 -12.01 9.64
N LEU A 65 9.19 -12.75 9.25
CA LEU A 65 9.17 -14.21 9.33
C LEU A 65 10.28 -14.86 8.50
N LEU A 66 10.57 -14.33 7.32
CA LEU A 66 11.63 -14.83 6.43
C LEU A 66 13.03 -14.43 6.92
N ASP A 67 13.18 -13.25 7.54
CA ASP A 67 14.45 -12.77 8.09
C ASP A 67 14.87 -13.59 9.34
N VAL A 68 13.90 -13.87 10.22
CA VAL A 68 14.10 -14.78 11.36
C VAL A 68 14.42 -16.21 10.91
N ALA A 69 13.86 -16.66 9.78
CA ALA A 69 14.15 -17.99 9.23
C ALA A 69 15.55 -18.10 8.58
N ALA A 70 16.20 -16.97 8.27
CA ALA A 70 17.53 -16.92 7.67
C ALA A 70 18.67 -16.76 8.71
N SER A 71 18.33 -16.60 10.00
CA SER A 71 19.25 -16.44 11.14
C SER A 71 19.42 -17.73 11.93
#